data_AF-A0A835P5L2-F1
#
_entry.id   AF-A0A835P5L2-F1
#
_cell.length_a   1.000
_cell.length_b   1.000
_cell.length_c   1.000
_cell.angle_alpha   90.00
_cell.angle_beta   90.00
_cell.angle_gamma   90.00
#
_symmetry.space_group_name_H-M   'P 1'
#
loop_
_entity.id
_entity.type
_entity.pdbx_description
1 polymer ?
#
loop_
_entity_poly.entity_id
_entity_poly.type
_entity_poly.pdbx_seq_one_letter_code
_entity_poly.pdbx_strand_id
1 'polypeptide(L)'
;MKTEKEQELLGNIPTVNNMLFSGQVLYGNDELTNGLTSLKVRDCELEQTWLFFSWPLVSVQGEDCFVRLNFRGQLTIIDDTGKNSSALPTAANPTKGEYVLILEGLLAQIYGPSAWSTNVRGVQPIVHLMLPSDAQE
;
A
#
# COMPACT_ATOMS: atom_id res chain seq x y z
N MET A 1 -28.63 -4.86 -19.55
CA MET A 1 -27.48 -4.02 -19.94
C MET A 1 -27.33 -2.92 -18.91
N LYS A 2 -26.48 -3.15 -17.91
CA LYS A 2 -26.12 -2.14 -16.89
C LYS A 2 -24.82 -1.50 -17.38
N THR A 3 -24.87 -0.19 -17.54
CA THR A 3 -24.00 0.65 -18.37
C THR A 3 -22.53 0.60 -17.92
N GLU A 4 -21.61 0.56 -18.89
CA GLU A 4 -20.13 0.65 -18.78
C GLU A 4 -19.59 1.76 -17.84
N LYS A 5 -20.42 2.71 -17.41
CA LYS A 5 -20.02 3.82 -16.53
C LYS A 5 -19.80 3.45 -15.06
N GLU A 6 -20.24 2.28 -14.60
CA GLU A 6 -19.95 1.81 -13.22
C GLU A 6 -18.57 1.13 -13.11
N GLN A 7 -17.95 0.70 -14.22
CA GLN A 7 -16.61 0.12 -14.22
C GLN A 7 -15.49 1.19 -14.26
N GLU A 8 -15.77 2.39 -14.77
CA GLU A 8 -14.82 3.50 -14.84
C GLU A 8 -14.57 4.20 -13.48
N LEU A 9 -15.41 3.93 -12.48
CA LEU A 9 -15.27 4.40 -11.09
C LEU A 9 -14.43 3.47 -10.20
N LEU A 10 -13.97 2.33 -10.73
CA LEU A 10 -12.89 1.52 -10.14
C LEU A 10 -11.53 2.04 -10.65
N GLY A 11 -11.36 3.36 -10.67
CA GLY A 11 -10.10 3.97 -11.06
C GLY A 11 -8.98 3.36 -10.23
N ASN A 12 -8.00 2.72 -10.88
CA ASN A 12 -6.82 2.20 -10.22
C ASN A 12 -6.30 3.28 -9.27
N ILE A 13 -6.18 2.96 -7.98
CA ILE A 13 -5.62 3.87 -6.99
C ILE A 13 -4.28 4.34 -7.57
N PRO A 14 -4.04 5.66 -7.72
CA PRO A 14 -2.78 6.15 -8.25
C PRO A 14 -1.62 5.56 -7.47
N THR A 15 -0.58 5.13 -8.17
CA THR A 15 0.63 4.65 -7.53
C THR A 15 1.36 5.84 -6.89
N VAL A 16 1.86 5.62 -5.67
CA VAL A 16 2.65 6.59 -4.93
C VAL A 16 3.97 5.91 -4.60
N ASN A 17 5.09 6.56 -4.88
CA ASN A 17 6.41 5.92 -4.87
C ASN A 17 6.73 5.18 -3.56
N ASN A 18 6.29 5.65 -2.40
CA ASN A 18 6.60 5.03 -1.12
C ASN A 18 5.39 4.37 -0.45
N MET A 19 4.28 4.16 -1.16
CA MET A 19 3.06 3.59 -0.59
C MET A 19 2.42 2.53 -1.48
N LEU A 20 1.88 1.49 -0.84
CA LEU A 20 1.05 0.47 -1.47
C LEU A 20 -0.26 0.34 -0.70
N PHE A 21 -1.36 0.75 -1.32
CA PHE A 21 -2.70 0.67 -0.74
C PHE A 21 -3.30 -0.73 -0.89
N SER A 22 -4.26 -1.06 -0.03
CA SER A 22 -5.04 -2.30 -0.15
C SER A 22 -5.57 -2.49 -1.57
N GLY A 23 -5.34 -3.67 -2.13
CA GLY A 23 -5.75 -4.05 -3.48
C GLY A 23 -4.68 -3.80 -4.54
N GLN A 24 -3.76 -2.85 -4.34
CA GLN A 24 -2.64 -2.61 -5.25
C GLN A 24 -1.62 -3.75 -5.20
N VAL A 25 -0.84 -3.86 -6.28
CA VAL A 25 0.17 -4.88 -6.48
C VAL A 25 1.52 -4.26 -6.81
N LEU A 26 2.60 -4.95 -6.42
CA LEU A 26 3.96 -4.73 -6.92
C LEU A 26 4.34 -5.95 -7.75
N TYR A 27 4.78 -5.73 -8.99
CA TYR A 27 5.12 -6.82 -9.92
C TYR A 27 6.30 -6.43 -10.81
N GLY A 28 7.07 -7.41 -11.28
CA GLY A 28 8.13 -7.19 -12.25
C GLY A 28 9.20 -6.22 -11.75
N ASN A 29 9.35 -5.08 -12.43
CA ASN A 29 10.34 -4.05 -12.08
C ASN A 29 9.77 -2.92 -11.19
N ASP A 30 8.54 -3.05 -10.70
CA ASP A 30 7.95 -2.07 -9.80
C ASP A 30 8.66 -2.08 -8.45
N GLU A 31 8.82 -0.89 -7.87
CA GLU A 31 9.53 -0.70 -6.62
C GLU A 31 8.86 0.41 -5.81
N LEU A 32 8.67 0.17 -4.52
CA LEU A 32 8.45 1.27 -3.58
C LEU A 32 9.80 1.84 -3.17
N THR A 33 9.93 3.15 -3.14
CA THR A 33 11.15 3.83 -2.71
C THR A 33 10.82 5.14 -1.99
N ASN A 34 11.60 5.44 -0.96
CA ASN A 34 11.62 6.76 -0.32
C ASN A 34 12.93 7.53 -0.59
N GLY A 35 13.75 7.05 -1.54
CA GLY A 35 15.06 7.60 -1.87
C GLY A 35 16.22 7.08 -1.01
N LEU A 36 15.94 6.46 0.16
CA LEU A 36 16.94 5.86 1.04
C LEU A 36 16.87 4.32 1.02
N THR A 37 15.66 3.80 1.10
CA THR A 37 15.37 2.37 0.99
C THR A 37 14.41 2.10 -0.15
N SER A 38 14.39 0.84 -0.56
CA SER A 38 13.44 0.38 -1.54
C SER A 38 12.91 -1.02 -1.23
N LEU A 39 11.72 -1.31 -1.76
CA LEU A 39 11.01 -2.57 -1.60
C LEU A 39 10.52 -3.03 -2.97
N LYS A 40 10.95 -4.20 -3.43
CA LYS A 40 10.60 -4.73 -4.76
C LYS A 40 10.49 -6.24 -4.77
N VAL A 41 9.85 -6.76 -5.81
CA VAL A 41 9.82 -8.19 -6.08
C VAL A 41 10.90 -8.52 -7.09
N ARG A 42 11.75 -9.50 -6.79
CA ARG A 42 12.77 -10.04 -7.70
C ARG A 42 12.84 -11.54 -7.51
N ASP A 43 12.86 -12.31 -8.60
CA ASP A 43 13.00 -13.76 -8.56
C ASP A 43 12.03 -14.45 -7.57
N CYS A 44 10.77 -13.98 -7.54
CA CYS A 44 9.74 -14.45 -6.61
C CYS A 44 10.10 -14.30 -5.12
N GLU A 45 10.93 -13.30 -4.83
CA GLU A 45 11.33 -12.86 -3.50
C GLU A 45 11.00 -11.38 -3.35
N LEU A 46 10.32 -11.04 -2.25
CA LEU A 46 10.15 -9.67 -1.82
C LEU A 46 11.40 -9.26 -1.05
N GLU A 47 12.16 -8.33 -1.61
CA GLU A 47 13.40 -7.84 -1.05
C GLU A 47 13.25 -6.39 -0.58
N GLN A 48 13.88 -6.06 0.55
CA GLN A 48 14.12 -4.69 0.95
C GLN A 48 15.60 -4.35 0.79
N THR A 49 15.88 -3.23 0.12
CA THR A 49 17.23 -2.73 -0.12
C THR A 49 17.47 -1.44 0.68
N TRP A 50 18.65 -1.33 1.28
CA TRP A 50 19.20 -0.11 1.86
C TRP A 50 20.65 0.08 1.42
N LEU A 51 20.92 1.17 0.70
CA LEU A 51 22.22 1.42 0.06
C LEU A 51 22.63 0.23 -0.82
N PHE A 52 23.70 -0.49 -0.44
CA PHE A 52 24.24 -1.65 -1.16
C PHE A 52 23.88 -2.99 -0.50
N PHE A 53 23.08 -2.98 0.57
CA PHE A 53 22.59 -4.18 1.24
C PHE A 53 21.15 -4.47 0.80
N SER A 54 20.89 -5.69 0.34
CA SER A 54 19.53 -6.20 0.11
C SER A 54 19.28 -7.40 1.01
N TRP A 55 18.08 -7.53 1.54
CA TRP A 55 17.68 -8.70 2.30
C TRP A 55 16.27 -9.18 1.93
N PRO A 56 16.05 -10.51 1.90
CA PRO A 56 14.74 -11.10 1.70
C PRO A 56 13.81 -10.82 2.88
N LEU A 57 12.54 -10.57 2.57
CA LEU A 57 11.46 -10.54 3.56
C LEU A 57 10.58 -11.78 3.48
N VAL A 58 10.21 -12.18 2.26
CA VAL A 58 9.40 -13.37 1.99
C VAL A 58 9.63 -13.83 0.57
N SER A 59 9.63 -15.13 0.34
CA SER A 59 9.76 -15.72 -0.99
C SER A 59 8.73 -16.82 -1.21
N VAL A 60 8.51 -17.14 -2.48
CA VAL A 60 7.64 -18.21 -2.92
C VAL A 60 8.27 -18.90 -4.13
N GLN A 61 7.94 -20.19 -4.33
CA GLN A 61 8.32 -20.87 -5.56
C GLN A 61 7.33 -20.50 -6.67
N GLY A 62 7.84 -20.12 -7.84
CA GLY A 62 7.01 -19.79 -8.98
C GLY A 62 7.76 -18.96 -10.01
N GLU A 63 7.00 -18.45 -10.98
CA GLU A 63 7.43 -17.48 -11.98
C GLU A 63 6.43 -16.33 -11.98
N ASP A 64 6.86 -15.17 -12.48
CA ASP A 64 6.02 -13.97 -12.62
C ASP A 64 5.23 -13.62 -11.34
N CYS A 65 5.94 -13.63 -10.21
CA CYS A 65 5.33 -13.34 -8.92
C CYS A 65 5.03 -11.86 -8.72
N PHE A 66 3.95 -11.58 -8.00
CA PHE A 66 3.57 -10.25 -7.54
C PHE A 66 3.31 -10.25 -6.04
N VAL A 67 3.44 -9.07 -5.44
CA VAL A 67 3.08 -8.82 -4.05
C VAL A 67 1.80 -8.01 -4.00
N ARG A 68 0.89 -8.35 -3.09
CA ARG A 68 -0.38 -7.65 -2.89
C ARG A 68 -0.62 -7.37 -1.42
N LEU A 69 -1.03 -6.14 -1.10
CA LEU A 69 -1.59 -5.81 0.20
C LEU A 69 -3.10 -6.05 0.17
N ASN A 70 -3.63 -6.90 1.04
CA ASN A 70 -5.07 -7.17 1.07
C ASN A 70 -5.82 -6.22 2.03
N PHE A 71 -7.16 -6.34 2.07
CA PHE A 71 -8.06 -5.54 2.92
C PHE A 71 -8.10 -6.00 4.39
N ARG A 72 -7.07 -6.72 4.84
CA ARG A 72 -6.87 -7.17 6.21
C ARG A 72 -5.45 -6.86 6.71
N GLY A 73 -4.71 -6.01 5.99
CA GLY A 73 -3.36 -5.61 6.36
C GLY A 73 -2.31 -6.71 6.18
N GLN A 74 -2.60 -7.75 5.40
CA GLN A 74 -1.64 -8.82 5.12
C GLN A 74 -1.00 -8.58 3.74
N LEU A 75 0.33 -8.54 3.74
CA LEU A 75 1.14 -8.49 2.53
C LEU A 75 1.49 -9.92 2.10
N THR A 76 1.16 -10.27 0.86
CA THR A 76 1.31 -11.63 0.35
C THR A 76 2.02 -11.60 -1.00
N ILE A 77 3.06 -12.42 -1.15
CA ILE A 77 3.67 -12.73 -2.44
C ILE A 77 2.94 -13.95 -3.02
N ILE A 78 2.62 -13.88 -4.31
CA ILE A 78 1.77 -14.83 -5.02
C ILE A 78 2.41 -15.08 -6.39
N ASP A 79 2.48 -16.34 -6.82
CA ASP A 79 2.90 -16.69 -8.18
C ASP A 79 1.79 -16.38 -9.21
N ASP A 80 2.13 -16.33 -10.50
CA ASP A 80 1.13 -16.04 -11.55
C ASP A 80 -0.03 -17.05 -11.57
N THR A 81 0.22 -18.31 -11.18
CA THR A 81 -0.84 -19.32 -11.12
C THR A 81 -1.78 -19.17 -9.92
N GLY A 82 -1.40 -18.37 -8.91
CA GLY A 82 -2.11 -18.20 -7.65
C GLY A 82 -2.11 -19.43 -6.75
N LYS A 83 -1.33 -20.48 -7.07
CA LYS A 83 -1.27 -21.73 -6.29
C LYS A 83 -0.27 -21.64 -5.15
N ASN A 84 0.83 -20.92 -5.37
CA ASN A 84 1.86 -20.74 -4.38
C ASN A 84 1.75 -19.32 -3.84
N SER A 85 1.62 -19.20 -2.52
CA SER A 85 1.59 -17.91 -1.86
C SER A 85 2.25 -17.98 -0.50
N SER A 86 2.91 -16.90 -0.12
CA SER A 86 3.48 -16.73 1.21
C SER A 86 3.19 -15.34 1.71
N ALA A 87 2.88 -15.20 3.00
CA ALA A 87 2.46 -13.94 3.57
C ALA A 87 3.39 -13.53 4.71
N LEU A 88 3.65 -12.22 4.81
CA LEU A 88 4.30 -11.68 5.99
C LEU A 88 3.38 -11.84 7.22
N PRO A 89 3.97 -12.01 8.41
CA PRO A 89 3.22 -12.02 9.66
C PRO A 89 2.35 -10.76 9.80
N THR A 90 1.13 -10.95 10.26
CA THR A 90 0.17 -9.89 10.56
C THR A 90 -0.41 -10.12 11.96
N ALA A 91 -1.01 -9.10 12.57
CA ALA A 91 -1.73 -9.22 13.83
C ALA A 91 -2.78 -10.36 13.78
N ALA A 92 -3.05 -10.98 14.92
CA ALA A 92 -4.08 -12.01 15.04
C ALA A 92 -5.47 -11.38 14.84
N ASN A 93 -6.28 -11.96 13.95
CA ASN A 93 -7.65 -11.52 13.64
C ASN A 93 -7.79 -10.05 13.19
N PRO A 94 -7.11 -9.64 12.11
CA PRO A 94 -7.19 -8.26 11.63
C PRO A 94 -8.60 -7.94 11.12
N THR A 95 -9.10 -6.78 11.52
CA THR A 95 -10.38 -6.24 11.04
C THR A 95 -10.34 -6.03 9.52
N LYS A 96 -11.44 -6.29 8.82
CA LYS A 96 -11.51 -6.00 7.38
C LYS A 96 -11.64 -4.48 7.18
N GLY A 97 -10.84 -3.90 6.30
CA GLY A 97 -10.89 -2.47 5.94
C GLY A 97 -9.79 -2.05 4.96
N GLU A 98 -9.62 -0.75 4.78
CA GLU A 98 -8.55 -0.19 3.93
C GLU A 98 -7.25 -0.04 4.72
N TYR A 99 -6.17 -0.59 4.18
CA TYR A 99 -4.83 -0.53 4.74
C TYR A 99 -3.87 0.13 3.75
N VAL A 100 -2.74 0.61 4.27
CA VAL A 100 -1.62 1.12 3.47
C VAL A 100 -0.31 0.61 4.03
N LEU A 101 0.56 0.10 3.16
CA LEU A 101 1.97 -0.09 3.46
C LEU A 101 2.70 1.19 3.09
N ILE A 102 3.49 1.72 4.01
CA ILE A 102 4.32 2.90 3.80
C ILE A 102 5.78 2.53 4.03
N LEU A 103 6.65 2.89 3.10
CA LEU A 103 8.10 2.80 3.27
C LEU A 103 8.63 4.11 3.89
N GLU A 104 8.82 4.11 5.21
CA GLU A 104 9.24 5.27 5.99
C GLU A 104 10.64 5.05 6.59
N GLY A 105 11.59 5.88 6.18
CA GLY A 105 13.00 5.74 6.58
C GLY A 105 13.57 4.38 6.17
N LEU A 106 13.91 3.55 7.16
CA LEU A 106 14.45 2.20 6.96
C LEU A 106 13.41 1.08 7.09
N LEU A 107 12.14 1.40 7.33
CA LEU A 107 11.11 0.41 7.67
C LEU A 107 9.93 0.46 6.70
N ALA A 108 9.46 -0.72 6.29
CA ALA A 108 8.15 -0.88 5.66
C ALA A 108 7.12 -1.22 6.74
N GLN A 109 6.12 -0.36 6.94
CA GLN A 109 5.08 -0.53 7.96
C GLN A 109 3.69 -0.52 7.35
N ILE A 110 2.81 -1.38 7.86
CA ILE A 110 1.41 -1.47 7.43
C ILE A 110 0.51 -0.79 8.47
N TYR A 111 -0.30 0.16 8.01
CA TYR A 111 -1.25 0.90 8.83
C TYR A 111 -2.68 0.58 8.41
N GLY A 112 -3.57 0.41 9.39
CA GLY A 112 -5.01 0.31 9.16
C GLY A 112 -5.80 -0.48 10.23
N PRO A 113 -7.10 -0.68 10.01
CA PRO A 113 -7.85 -0.12 8.88
C PRO A 113 -8.03 1.40 9.01
N SER A 114 -8.38 2.09 7.92
CA SER A 114 -8.66 3.53 7.92
C SER A 114 -9.68 3.90 9.01
N ALA A 115 -9.31 4.85 9.86
CA ALA A 115 -10.16 5.32 10.96
C ALA A 115 -11.12 6.44 10.54
N TRP A 116 -10.72 7.26 9.56
CA TRP A 116 -11.49 8.40 9.06
C TRP A 116 -10.98 8.82 7.67
N SER A 117 -11.78 9.61 6.95
CA SER A 117 -11.42 10.18 5.65
C SER A 117 -11.89 11.61 5.55
N THR A 118 -11.13 12.46 4.87
CA THR A 118 -11.55 13.83 4.49
C THR A 118 -12.53 13.85 3.33
N ASN A 119 -12.89 12.69 2.77
CA ASN A 119 -13.79 12.57 1.63
C ASN A 119 -15.24 12.89 2.05
N VAL A 120 -15.53 14.18 2.21
CA VAL A 120 -16.88 14.74 2.26
C VAL A 120 -17.43 14.69 0.84
N ARG A 121 -18.25 13.68 0.53
CA ARG A 121 -19.07 13.72 -0.68
C ARG A 121 -19.98 14.95 -0.63
N GLY A 122 -19.63 15.99 -1.39
CA GLY A 122 -20.49 17.15 -1.65
C GLY A 122 -20.36 18.35 -0.73
N VAL A 123 -19.33 18.47 0.11
CA VAL A 123 -19.07 19.72 0.87
C VAL A 123 -17.60 20.08 0.75
N GLN A 124 -17.31 21.30 0.31
CA GLN A 124 -15.95 21.85 0.36
C GLN A 124 -15.47 21.82 1.82
N PRO A 125 -14.26 21.33 2.13
CA PRO A 125 -13.74 21.45 3.49
C PRO A 125 -13.62 22.95 3.82
N ILE A 126 -14.48 23.43 4.72
CA ILE A 126 -14.24 24.71 5.40
C ILE A 126 -13.07 24.43 6.34
N VAL A 127 -11.86 24.64 5.86
CA VAL A 127 -10.72 24.86 6.73
C VAL A 127 -10.98 26.22 7.38
N HIS A 128 -11.69 26.22 8.51
CA HIS A 128 -11.70 27.38 9.38
C HIS A 128 -10.30 27.43 9.98
N LEU A 129 -9.40 28.15 9.31
CA LEU A 129 -8.19 28.65 9.94
C LEU A 129 -8.70 29.44 11.15
N MET A 130 -8.61 28.83 12.34
CA MET A 130 -8.63 29.59 13.58
C MET A 130 -7.35 30.42 13.54
N LEU A 131 -7.44 31.60 12.94
CA LEU A 131 -6.48 32.66 13.23
C LEU A 131 -6.54 32.88 14.74
N PRO A 132 -5.40 32.94 15.45
CA PRO A 132 -5.40 33.34 16.84
C PRO A 132 -6.01 34.74 16.93
N SER A 133 -7.17 34.82 17.59
CA SER A 133 -7.64 36.05 18.22
C SER A 133 -6.62 36.38 19.28
N ASP A 134 -5.66 37.25 18.97
CA ASP A 134 -5.06 38.24 19.88
C ASP A 134 -4.00 39.04 19.12
N ALA A 135 -4.47 40.07 18.41
CA ALA A 135 -3.69 41.24 18.03
C ALA A 135 -4.65 42.41 17.77
N GLN A 136 -5.18 42.96 18.86
CA GLN A 136 -5.75 44.30 18.87
C GLN A 136 -5.00 45.04 19.99
N GLU A 137 -4.14 45.97 19.57
CA GLU A 137 -3.62 47.07 20.39
C GLU A 137 -4.69 48.16 20.49
#